data_AF-A0A2Z6MND6-F1
#
_entry.id   AF-A0A2Z6MND6-F1
#
_cell.length_a   1.000
_cell.length_b   1.000
_cell.length_c   1.000
_cell.angle_alpha   90.00
_cell.angle_beta   90.00
_cell.angle_gamma   90.00
#
_symmetry.space_group_name_H-M   'P 1'
#
loop_
_entity.id
_entity.type
_entity.pdbx_description
1 polymer ?
#
loop_
_entity_poly.entity_id
_entity_poly.type
_entity_poly.pdbx_seq_one_letter_code
_entity_poly.pdbx_strand_id
1 'polypeptide(L)'
;MFNLILLLISISPTLMCSFVNSMRFDLKSGEPKCITEEIKGNALTVGDYSVVNPIEGYPLPDSYRITVRVSSPYGKNYHFGDHVASGNFAFNTVEAGDHMACFSMLDHTPSITVTVDFESTSGVATQDWYKIAKKDDIDPHSRLRRVAGLPYMRRGNAKWCCGFSSHIRV
;
A
#
# COMPACT_ATOMS: atom_id res chain seq x y z
N MET A 1 -37.77 -22.22 -7.42
CA MET A 1 -36.34 -22.58 -7.58
C MET A 1 -35.53 -21.47 -8.26
N PHE A 2 -35.98 -20.89 -9.38
CA PHE A 2 -35.29 -19.78 -10.06
C PHE A 2 -35.00 -18.55 -9.18
N ASN A 3 -35.95 -18.09 -8.35
CA ASN A 3 -35.74 -16.94 -7.46
C ASN A 3 -34.65 -17.16 -6.39
N LEU A 4 -34.46 -18.40 -5.92
CA LEU A 4 -33.43 -18.72 -4.93
C LEU A 4 -32.04 -18.75 -5.58
N ILE A 5 -31.95 -19.27 -6.81
CA ILE A 5 -30.71 -19.27 -7.59
C ILE A 5 -30.30 -17.84 -7.95
N LEU A 6 -31.26 -16.97 -8.32
CA LEU A 6 -31.00 -15.55 -8.60
C LEU A 6 -30.50 -14.78 -7.37
N LEU A 7 -31.02 -15.10 -6.18
CA LEU A 7 -30.53 -14.53 -4.91
C LEU A 7 -29.11 -15.00 -4.57
N LEU A 8 -28.76 -16.26 -4.84
CA LEU A 8 -27.41 -16.77 -4.59
C LEU A 8 -26.37 -16.17 -5.55
N ILE A 9 -26.76 -15.93 -6.81
CA ILE A 9 -25.90 -15.31 -7.81
C ILE A 9 -25.64 -13.83 -7.47
N SER A 10 -26.62 -13.11 -6.91
CA SER A 10 -26.47 -11.69 -6.56
C SER A 10 -25.65 -11.42 -5.29
N ILE A 11 -25.54 -12.39 -4.38
CA ILE A 11 -24.76 -12.27 -3.13
C ILE A 11 -23.27 -12.63 -3.35
N SER A 12 -22.94 -13.40 -4.38
CA SER A 12 -21.56 -13.84 -4.65
C SER A 12 -20.57 -12.71 -5.01
N PRO A 13 -20.93 -11.62 -5.73
CA PRO A 13 -19.97 -10.61 -6.14
C PRO A 13 -19.64 -9.57 -5.05
N THR A 14 -20.48 -9.43 -4.02
CA THR A 14 -20.26 -8.46 -2.93
C THR A 14 -19.24 -8.93 -1.89
N LEU A 15 -18.90 -10.23 -1.86
CA LEU A 15 -17.99 -10.81 -0.86
C LEU A 15 -16.51 -10.80 -1.28
N MET A 16 -16.20 -10.43 -2.52
CA MET A 16 -14.83 -10.37 -3.05
C MET A 16 -14.25 -8.95 -3.05
N CYS A 17 -14.60 -8.13 -2.06
CA CYS A 17 -13.93 -6.85 -1.83
C CYS A 17 -12.64 -7.11 -1.05
N SER A 18 -11.49 -7.07 -1.73
CA SER A 18 -10.20 -6.94 -1.05
C SER A 18 -10.16 -5.58 -0.34
N PHE A 19 -9.80 -5.56 0.95
CA PHE A 19 -9.60 -4.32 1.70
C PHE A 19 -8.30 -3.68 1.23
N VAL A 20 -8.41 -2.75 0.28
CA VAL A 20 -7.31 -1.90 -0.16
C VAL A 20 -7.49 -0.56 0.55
N ASN A 21 -6.54 -0.21 1.42
CA ASN A 21 -6.52 1.09 2.05
C ASN A 21 -5.73 2.05 1.16
N SER A 22 -6.43 2.96 0.49
CA SER A 22 -5.83 4.05 -0.28
C SER A 22 -6.10 5.37 0.44
N MET A 23 -5.04 6.14 0.68
CA MET A 23 -5.11 7.43 1.35
C MET A 23 -4.25 8.45 0.61
N ARG A 24 -4.73 9.69 0.62
CA ARG A 24 -4.00 10.86 0.15
C ARG A 24 -3.95 11.88 1.27
N PHE A 25 -2.76 12.35 1.59
CA PHE A 25 -2.56 13.32 2.66
C PHE A 25 -1.45 14.30 2.33
N ASP A 26 -1.53 15.49 2.93
CA ASP A 26 -0.52 16.52 2.81
C ASP A 26 0.54 16.35 3.90
N LEU A 27 1.80 16.32 3.51
CA LEU A 27 2.96 16.23 4.37
C LEU A 27 3.71 17.56 4.33
N LYS A 28 3.91 18.17 5.51
CA LYS A 28 4.57 19.46 5.65
C LYS A 28 6.00 19.30 6.14
N SER A 29 6.91 20.16 5.70
CA SER A 29 8.31 20.15 6.12
C SER A 29 8.44 20.26 7.64
N GLY A 30 9.23 19.37 8.25
CA GLY A 30 9.42 19.30 9.70
C GLY A 30 8.27 18.64 10.48
N GLU A 31 7.14 18.29 9.85
CA GLU A 31 5.97 17.70 10.51
C GLU A 31 5.71 16.27 9.96
N PRO A 32 6.28 15.23 10.60
CA PRO A 32 6.06 13.85 10.15
C PRO A 32 4.61 13.40 10.37
N LYS A 33 4.12 12.53 9.50
CA LYS A 33 2.81 11.87 9.61
C LYS A 33 2.98 10.37 9.68
N CYS A 34 2.29 9.72 10.60
CA CYS A 34 2.38 8.28 10.78
C CYS A 34 0.99 7.65 10.69
N ILE A 35 0.87 6.62 9.86
CA ILE A 35 -0.36 5.83 9.76
C ILE A 35 -0.13 4.50 10.44
N THR A 36 -1.02 4.15 11.35
CA THR A 36 -0.95 2.92 12.14
C THR A 36 -2.09 2.00 11.74
N GLU A 37 -1.76 0.74 11.43
CA GLU A 37 -2.70 -0.33 11.12
C GLU A 37 -2.48 -1.50 12.08
N GLU A 38 -3.57 -2.03 12.66
CA GLU A 38 -3.54 -3.28 13.39
C GLU A 38 -3.51 -4.46 12.40
N ILE A 39 -2.34 -5.09 12.27
CA ILE A 39 -2.13 -6.21 11.34
C ILE A 39 -2.15 -7.52 12.12
N LYS A 40 -2.81 -8.55 11.59
CA LYS A 40 -2.80 -9.89 12.18
C LYS A 40 -1.44 -10.57 12.01
N GLY A 41 -1.13 -11.54 12.85
CA GLY A 41 0.06 -12.38 12.67
C GLY A 41 -0.04 -13.24 11.41
N ASN A 42 1.09 -13.55 10.79
CA ASN A 42 1.19 -14.30 9.52
C ASN A 42 0.41 -13.64 8.37
N ALA A 43 0.31 -12.32 8.39
CA ALA A 43 -0.25 -11.55 7.29
C ALA A 43 0.86 -11.08 6.35
N LEU A 44 0.58 -11.14 5.05
CA LEU A 44 1.36 -10.46 4.03
C LEU A 44 0.80 -9.05 3.88
N THR A 45 1.67 -8.06 4.03
CA THR A 45 1.37 -6.66 3.79
C THR A 45 2.18 -6.16 2.61
N VAL A 46 1.50 -5.52 1.67
CA VAL A 46 2.10 -4.84 0.52
C VAL A 46 1.66 -3.39 0.56
N GLY A 47 2.56 -2.47 0.28
CA GLY A 47 2.22 -1.06 0.16
C GLY A 47 3.06 -0.33 -0.87
N ASP A 48 2.44 0.68 -1.47
CA ASP A 48 2.98 1.54 -2.50
C ASP A 48 2.76 2.99 -2.07
N TYR A 49 3.76 3.85 -2.27
CA TYR A 49 3.64 5.27 -1.97
C TYR A 49 4.33 6.14 -3.03
N SER A 50 3.78 7.33 -3.25
CA SER A 50 4.37 8.31 -4.17
C SER A 50 3.97 9.73 -3.81
N VAL A 51 4.91 10.65 -3.98
CA VAL A 51 4.65 12.09 -3.97
C VAL A 51 3.91 12.46 -5.25
N VAL A 52 2.77 13.13 -5.10
CA VAL A 52 1.99 13.63 -6.22
C VAL A 52 2.74 14.81 -6.84
N ASN A 53 3.03 14.70 -8.14
CA ASN A 53 3.69 15.78 -8.86
C ASN A 53 2.68 16.88 -9.20
N PRO A 54 2.85 18.12 -8.71
CA PRO A 54 1.94 19.21 -9.03
C PRO A 54 2.04 19.67 -10.49
N ILE A 55 3.13 19.35 -11.20
CA ILE A 55 3.36 19.77 -12.58
C ILE A 55 3.63 18.54 -13.45
N GLU A 56 2.64 18.12 -14.23
CA GLU A 56 2.79 17.01 -15.17
C GLU A 56 3.93 17.26 -16.17
N GLY A 57 4.74 16.23 -16.43
CA GLY A 57 5.82 16.27 -17.42
C GLY A 57 7.16 16.84 -16.92
N TYR A 58 7.22 17.39 -15.71
CA TYR A 58 8.47 17.87 -15.10
C TYR A 58 8.95 16.94 -14.00
N PRO A 59 10.26 16.75 -13.79
CA PRO A 59 10.77 15.96 -12.68
C PRO A 59 10.42 16.62 -11.34
N LEU A 60 10.12 15.80 -10.33
CA LEU A 60 9.93 16.26 -8.96
C LEU A 60 11.24 16.87 -8.43
N PRO A 61 11.22 18.08 -7.84
CA PRO A 61 12.38 18.67 -7.20
C PRO A 61 12.90 17.80 -6.04
N ASP A 62 14.20 17.83 -5.77
CA ASP A 62 14.78 17.07 -4.66
C ASP A 62 14.23 17.49 -3.29
N SER A 63 13.80 18.75 -3.15
CA SER A 63 13.16 19.26 -1.92
C SER A 63 11.81 18.61 -1.63
N TYR A 64 11.18 17.95 -2.60
CA TYR A 64 9.87 17.30 -2.44
C TYR A 64 10.02 15.81 -2.07
N ARG A 65 11.25 15.31 -1.95
CA ARG A 65 11.51 13.92 -1.62
C ARG A 65 11.21 13.66 -0.16
N ILE A 66 10.67 12.47 0.10
CA ILE A 66 10.21 12.06 1.42
C ILE A 66 11.06 10.89 1.94
N THR A 67 11.09 10.77 3.25
CA THR A 67 11.63 9.61 3.95
C THR A 67 10.48 8.82 4.56
N VAL A 68 10.44 7.52 4.26
CA VAL A 68 9.39 6.60 4.67
C VAL A 68 10.00 5.49 5.50
N ARG A 69 9.42 5.24 6.69
CA ARG A 69 9.81 4.14 7.58
C ARG A 69 8.59 3.31 7.92
N VAL A 70 8.68 1.99 7.72
CA VAL A 70 7.64 1.04 8.13
C VAL A 70 8.17 0.15 9.23
N SER A 71 7.49 0.09 10.37
CA SER A 71 7.96 -0.66 11.54
C SER A 71 6.87 -1.49 12.20
N SER A 72 7.29 -2.60 12.80
CA SER A 72 6.47 -3.44 13.68
C SER A 72 6.16 -2.73 15.01
N PRO A 73 5.16 -3.21 15.79
CA PRO A 73 4.91 -2.75 17.16
C PRO A 73 6.15 -2.79 18.07
N TYR A 74 7.05 -3.75 17.81
CA TYR A 74 8.26 -4.00 18.60
C TYR A 74 9.50 -3.29 18.05
N GLY A 75 9.33 -2.33 17.14
CA GLY A 75 10.43 -1.51 16.61
C GLY A 75 11.28 -2.15 15.51
N LYS A 76 10.99 -3.38 15.07
CA LYS A 76 11.62 -3.95 13.87
C LYS A 76 11.25 -3.11 12.65
N ASN A 77 12.26 -2.69 11.89
CA ASN A 77 12.08 -1.97 10.64
C ASN A 77 11.87 -2.96 9.48
N TYR A 78 10.77 -2.80 8.75
CA TYR A 78 10.44 -3.58 7.55
C TYR A 78 10.83 -2.85 6.26
N HIS A 79 10.78 -1.52 6.27
CA HIS A 79 11.08 -0.72 5.10
C HIS A 79 11.66 0.64 5.48
N PHE A 80 12.68 1.05 4.73
CA PHE A 80 13.26 2.37 4.84
C PHE A 80 13.52 2.93 3.44
N GLY A 81 12.73 3.91 3.04
CA GLY A 81 12.99 4.73 1.86
C GLY A 81 13.54 6.07 2.31
N ASP A 82 14.75 6.41 1.88
CA ASP A 82 15.41 7.63 2.28
C ASP A 82 15.48 8.61 1.11
N HIS A 83 14.91 9.81 1.28
CA HIS A 83 14.85 10.83 0.23
C HIS A 83 14.40 10.24 -1.12
N VAL A 84 13.17 9.73 -1.19
CA VAL A 84 12.59 9.15 -2.40
C VAL A 84 11.32 9.89 -2.82
N ALA A 85 11.04 9.91 -4.12
CA ALA A 85 9.78 10.43 -4.65
C ALA A 85 8.66 9.37 -4.62
N SER A 86 9.03 8.09 -4.66
CA SER A 86 8.11 6.96 -4.59
C SER A 86 8.84 5.70 -4.14
N GLY A 87 8.08 4.68 -3.77
CA GLY A 87 8.61 3.38 -3.43
C GLY A 87 7.49 2.40 -3.11
N ASN A 88 7.88 1.16 -2.88
CA ASN A 88 6.98 0.09 -2.49
C ASN A 88 7.67 -0.83 -1.48
N PHE A 89 6.87 -1.54 -0.69
CA PHE A 89 7.35 -2.51 0.28
C PHE A 89 6.45 -3.73 0.33
N ALA A 90 7.01 -4.85 0.75
CA ALA A 90 6.28 -6.06 1.05
C ALA A 90 6.93 -6.79 2.22
N PHE A 91 6.16 -7.17 3.23
CA PHE A 91 6.65 -7.92 4.38
C PHE A 91 5.60 -8.88 4.91
N ASN A 92 6.06 -9.93 5.58
CA ASN A 92 5.20 -10.82 6.36
C ASN A 92 5.34 -10.50 7.84
N THR A 93 4.22 -10.36 8.53
CA THR A 93 4.18 -10.22 9.98
C THR A 93 4.34 -11.58 10.64
N VAL A 94 5.14 -11.66 11.69
CA VAL A 94 5.19 -12.84 12.57
C VAL A 94 4.16 -12.71 13.68
N GLU A 95 4.01 -11.49 14.20
CA GLU A 95 3.19 -11.17 15.36
C GLU A 95 2.12 -10.16 14.97
N ALA A 96 0.95 -10.26 15.61
CA ALA A 96 -0.13 -9.30 15.43
C ALA A 96 0.18 -7.99 16.17
N GLY A 97 -0.34 -6.88 15.67
CA GLY A 97 -0.34 -5.60 16.38
C GLY A 97 -0.25 -4.38 15.47
N ASP A 98 -0.12 -3.22 16.11
CA ASP A 98 0.01 -1.89 15.50
C ASP A 98 1.32 -1.72 14.71
N HIS A 99 1.25 -1.93 13.41
CA HIS A 99 2.32 -1.62 12.48
C HIS A 99 2.16 -0.19 11.99
N MET A 100 3.28 0.52 11.85
CA MET A 100 3.26 1.96 11.58
C MET A 100 4.09 2.29 10.34
N ALA A 101 3.52 3.08 9.44
CA ALA A 101 4.19 3.70 8.31
C ALA A 101 4.29 5.21 8.57
N CYS A 102 5.50 5.69 8.81
CA CYS A 102 5.79 7.11 9.03
C CYS A 102 6.41 7.74 7.79
N PHE A 103 5.90 8.90 7.43
CA PHE A 103 6.30 9.73 6.31
C PHE A 103 6.82 11.04 6.86
N SER A 104 7.98 11.46 6.37
CA SER A 104 8.65 12.69 6.80
C SER A 104 9.33 13.32 5.60
N MET A 105 9.61 14.61 5.69
CA MET A 105 10.44 15.31 4.71
C MET A 105 11.39 16.22 5.45
N LEU A 106 12.51 16.56 4.82
CA LEU A 106 13.47 17.47 5.39
C LEU A 106 12.80 18.81 5.75
N ASP A 107 13.24 19.38 6.86
CA ASP A 107 12.82 20.72 7.22
C ASP A 107 13.35 21.73 6.19
N HIS A 108 12.54 22.73 5.88
CA HIS A 108 12.82 23.69 4.83
C HIS A 108 12.23 25.05 5.19
N THR A 109 12.96 26.12 4.85
CA THR A 109 12.52 27.51 5.02
C THR A 109 12.55 28.21 3.66
N PRO A 110 11.41 28.67 3.11
CA PRO A 110 10.06 28.61 3.68
C PRO A 110 9.50 27.18 3.73
N SER A 111 8.55 26.93 4.64
CA SER A 111 7.93 25.61 4.78
C SER A 111 7.25 25.20 3.47
N ILE A 112 7.48 23.95 3.07
CA ILE A 112 6.92 23.33 1.87
C ILE A 112 5.98 22.21 2.28
N THR A 113 4.94 22.00 1.47
CA THR A 113 3.96 20.94 1.64
C THR A 113 3.91 20.12 0.37
N VAL A 114 3.92 18.80 0.50
CA VAL A 114 3.76 17.85 -0.60
C VAL A 114 2.57 16.94 -0.34
N THR A 115 1.85 16.57 -1.39
CA THR A 115 0.77 15.59 -1.29
C THR A 115 1.33 14.19 -1.55
N VAL A 116 1.03 13.24 -0.67
CA VAL A 116 1.48 11.85 -0.76
C VAL A 116 0.27 10.95 -1.01
N ASP A 117 0.39 10.09 -2.02
CA ASP A 117 -0.45 8.92 -2.21
C ASP A 117 0.18 7.73 -1.48
N PHE A 118 -0.62 7.05 -0.67
CA PHE A 118 -0.22 5.81 -0.01
C PHE A 118 -1.34 4.78 -0.13
N GLU A 119 -0.98 3.61 -0.64
CA GLU A 119 -1.86 2.46 -0.75
C GLU A 119 -1.23 1.29 0.01
N SER A 120 -2.02 0.62 0.84
CA SER A 120 -1.59 -0.57 1.56
C SER A 120 -2.68 -1.60 1.66
N THR A 121 -2.28 -2.86 1.58
CA THR A 121 -3.17 -4.02 1.69
C THR A 121 -2.50 -5.05 2.58
N SER A 122 -3.22 -5.47 3.61
CA SER A 122 -2.79 -6.47 4.59
C SER A 122 -3.75 -7.66 4.57
N GLY A 123 -3.25 -8.88 4.40
CA GLY A 123 -4.08 -10.09 4.32
C GLY A 123 -3.39 -11.32 4.92
N VAL A 124 -4.15 -12.16 5.62
CA VAL A 124 -3.63 -13.42 6.19
C VAL A 124 -3.24 -14.35 5.04
N ALA A 125 -1.98 -14.77 5.00
CA ALA A 125 -1.51 -15.68 3.97
C ALA A 125 -2.16 -17.06 4.15
N THR A 126 -3.07 -17.43 3.25
CA THR A 126 -3.46 -18.83 3.09
C THR A 126 -2.33 -19.57 2.37
N GLN A 127 -2.09 -20.82 2.76
CA GLN A 127 -0.92 -21.64 2.41
C GLN A 127 -0.68 -21.87 0.90
N ASP A 128 -1.60 -21.44 0.03
CA ASP A 128 -1.64 -21.80 -1.40
C ASP A 128 -0.93 -20.84 -2.36
N TRP A 129 -0.37 -19.71 -1.88
CA TRP A 129 0.34 -18.76 -2.76
C TRP A 129 1.61 -19.35 -3.41
N TYR A 130 2.23 -20.36 -2.78
CA TYR A 130 3.44 -21.02 -3.32
C TYR A 130 3.14 -21.90 -4.55
N LYS A 131 1.90 -22.40 -4.72
CA LYS A 131 1.53 -23.25 -5.86
C LYS A 131 1.33 -22.45 -7.16
N ILE A 132 1.14 -21.14 -7.07
CA ILE A 132 0.93 -20.25 -8.22
C ILE A 132 2.27 -19.69 -8.77
N ALA A 133 3.34 -19.72 -7.97
CA ALA A 133 4.64 -19.15 -8.33
C ALA A 133 5.58 -20.08 -9.13
N LYS A 134 5.16 -21.32 -9.44
CA LYS A 134 6.04 -22.37 -10.02
C LYS A 134 5.70 -22.81 -11.44
N LYS A 135 5.01 -21.97 -12.22
CA LYS A 135 4.86 -22.18 -13.66
C LYS A 135 4.98 -20.84 -14.36
N ASP A 136 6.21 -20.44 -14.68
CA ASP A 136 6.60 -20.35 -16.07
C ASP A 136 8.11 -20.13 -16.19
N ASP A 137 8.60 -20.78 -17.23
CA ASP A 137 9.96 -21.02 -17.63
C ASP A 137 10.61 -19.77 -18.24
N ILE A 138 11.93 -19.85 -18.34
CA ILE A 138 12.95 -18.84 -18.62
C ILE A 138 12.67 -18.01 -19.90
N ASP A 139 12.76 -16.67 -19.78
CA ASP A 139 13.16 -15.76 -20.86
C ASP A 139 14.10 -14.67 -20.28
N PRO A 140 15.34 -14.50 -20.80
CA PRO A 140 16.36 -13.66 -20.17
C PRO A 140 16.18 -12.15 -20.37
N HIS A 141 15.07 -11.67 -20.95
CA HIS A 141 14.93 -10.25 -21.30
C HIS A 141 13.63 -9.59 -20.82
N SER A 142 13.19 -9.84 -19.58
CA SER A 142 12.36 -8.89 -18.84
C SER A 142 12.37 -9.18 -17.34
N ARG A 143 13.18 -8.42 -16.60
CA ARG A 143 13.20 -8.47 -15.13
C ARG A 143 12.02 -7.66 -14.58
N LEU A 144 10.81 -8.20 -14.70
CA LEU A 144 9.66 -7.81 -13.89
C LEU A 144 9.13 -9.06 -13.19
N ARG A 145 9.41 -9.19 -11.89
CA ARG A 145 8.76 -10.19 -11.05
C ARG A 145 7.26 -9.92 -11.05
N ARG A 146 6.52 -10.72 -11.82
CA ARG A 146 5.07 -10.85 -11.68
C ARG A 146 4.77 -11.49 -10.33
N VAL A 147 4.28 -10.70 -9.38
CA VAL A 147 3.42 -11.22 -8.31
C VAL A 147 2.00 -11.18 -8.87
N ALA A 148 1.59 -12.25 -9.53
CA ALA A 148 0.23 -12.43 -10.01
C ALA A 148 -0.63 -12.93 -8.83
N GLY A 149 -1.58 -12.12 -8.37
CA GLY A 149 -2.50 -12.52 -7.30
C GLY A 149 -3.29 -11.40 -6.62
N LEU A 150 -2.93 -10.13 -6.81
CA LEU A 150 -3.78 -9.00 -6.43
C LEU A 150 -4.37 -8.38 -7.70
N PRO A 151 -5.66 -8.00 -7.74
CA PRO A 151 -6.19 -7.22 -8.85
C PRO A 151 -5.41 -5.91 -8.89
N TYR A 152 -4.48 -5.81 -9.85
CA TYR A 152 -3.80 -4.58 -10.21
C TYR A 152 -4.86 -3.60 -10.73
N MET A 153 -5.35 -2.72 -9.85
CA MET A 153 -6.18 -1.57 -10.22
C MET A 153 -5.31 -0.65 -11.08
N ARG A 154 -5.57 -0.66 -12.40
CA ARG A 154 -4.93 0.28 -13.34
C ARG A 154 -5.34 1.71 -13.00
N ARG A 155 -4.32 2.58 -12.96
CA ARG A 155 -4.39 4.04 -12.98
C ARG A 155 -5.45 4.55 -13.95
N GLY A 156 -6.52 5.13 -13.41
CA GLY A 156 -7.57 5.82 -14.15
C GLY A 156 -8.58 6.44 -13.20
N ASN A 157 -8.50 7.75 -13.02
CA ASN A 157 -9.49 8.66 -12.41
C ASN A 157 -10.18 8.15 -11.12
N ALA A 158 -9.69 8.68 -10.00
CA ALA A 158 -10.22 8.55 -8.65
C ALA A 158 -11.75 8.37 -8.58
N LYS A 159 -12.17 7.20 -8.07
CA LYS A 159 -13.47 7.04 -7.45
C LYS A 159 -13.42 5.87 -6.47
N TRP A 160 -13.27 6.24 -5.20
CA TRP A 160 -13.66 5.52 -3.97
C TRP A 160 -13.59 3.98 -4.04
N CYS A 161 -12.60 3.38 -3.38
CA CYS A 161 -12.67 1.96 -3.03
C CYS A 161 -13.28 1.78 -1.64
N CYS A 162 -14.30 0.91 -1.61
CA CYS A 162 -15.14 0.56 -0.47
C CYS A 162 -14.38 0.12 0.78
N GLY A 163 -14.90 0.56 1.93
CA GLY A 163 -14.64 -0.02 3.25
C GLY A 163 -13.47 0.63 3.96
N PHE A 164 -13.74 1.73 4.67
CA PHE A 164 -12.86 2.15 5.78
C PHE A 164 -12.64 0.94 6.69
N SER A 165 -11.41 0.44 6.76
CA SER A 165 -11.00 -0.45 7.85
C SER A 165 -11.17 0.31 9.16
N SER A 166 -11.92 -0.25 10.11
CA SER A 166 -12.17 0.35 11.44
C SER A 166 -10.92 0.42 12.34
N HIS A 167 -9.77 -0.03 11.85
CA HIS A 167 -8.54 -0.19 12.64
C HIS A 167 -7.40 0.78 12.25
N ILE A 168 -7.62 1.69 11.30
CA ILE A 168 -6.60 2.67 10.90
C ILE A 168 -6.68 3.92 11.78
N ARG A 169 -5.55 4.29 12.37
CA ARG A 169 -5.36 5.55 13.12
C ARG A 169 -4.32 6.40 12.39
N VAL A 170 -4.67 7.67 12.13
CA VAL A 170 -3.86 8.70 11.47
C VAL A 170 -3.52 9.81 12.47
#